data_AF-A0A0W1KVI6-F1
#
_entry.id   AF-A0A0W1KVI6-F1
#
_cell.length_a   1.000
_cell.length_b   1.000
_cell.length_c   1.000
_cell.angle_alpha   90.00
_cell.angle_beta   90.00
_cell.angle_gamma   90.00
#
_symmetry.space_group_name_H-M   'P 1'
#
loop_
_entity.id
_entity.type
_entity.pdbx_description
1 polymer ?
#
loop_
_entity_poly.entity_id
_entity_poly.type
_entity_poly.pdbx_seq_one_letter_code
_entity_poly.pdbx_strand_id
1 'polypeptide(L)'
;MKYTLFIVSLAWCALLTGCVSQRAEPTPKLQHALLLAPNQSAVNKVISTITNMQNITLADDVFTKNSVVTLGNLNKNNIIKSHQLNPPDQFELMIKNKQCFIRHVDSKATRELKDVECVINE
;
A
#
# COMPACT_ATOMS: atom_id res chain seq x y z
N MET A 1 28.21 27.63 60.73
CA MET A 1 27.43 27.82 59.49
C MET A 1 28.36 27.70 58.27
N LYS A 2 28.55 26.49 57.71
CA LYS A 2 29.22 26.33 56.40
C LYS A 2 29.11 24.91 55.80
N TYR A 3 28.10 24.12 56.18
CA TYR A 3 27.83 22.82 55.57
C TYR A 3 26.65 22.87 54.57
N THR A 4 26.10 24.06 54.35
CA THR A 4 24.91 24.31 53.51
C THR A 4 25.24 24.60 52.05
N LEU A 5 26.42 24.22 51.55
CA LEU A 5 26.81 24.39 50.14
C LEU A 5 27.08 23.08 49.39
N PHE A 6 27.08 21.92 50.06
CA PHE A 6 27.42 20.65 49.42
C PHE A 6 26.22 19.78 49.03
N ILE A 7 24.98 20.16 49.37
CA ILE A 7 23.80 19.31 49.12
C ILE A 7 23.11 19.65 47.80
N VAL A 8 23.45 20.78 47.15
CA VAL A 8 22.75 21.23 45.93
C VAL A 8 23.27 20.56 44.65
N SER A 9 24.44 19.90 44.65
CA SER A 9 25.02 19.35 43.42
C SER A 9 24.55 17.94 43.04
N LEU A 10 23.90 17.18 43.95
CA LEU A 10 23.48 15.80 43.67
C LEU A 10 22.07 15.65 43.10
N ALA A 11 21.29 16.73 43.00
CA ALA A 11 19.89 16.67 42.60
C ALA A 11 19.64 16.82 41.09
N TRP A 12 20.65 17.14 40.28
CA TRP A 12 20.45 17.49 38.86
C TRP A 12 20.63 16.33 37.86
N CYS A 13 21.03 15.14 38.31
CA CYS A 13 21.33 14.01 37.40
C CYS A 13 20.13 13.11 37.07
N ALA A 14 18.93 13.37 37.61
CA ALA A 14 17.79 12.44 37.47
C ALA A 14 16.83 12.73 36.30
N LEU A 15 17.04 13.79 35.51
CA LEU A 15 16.12 14.18 34.42
C LEU A 15 16.52 13.71 33.02
N LEU A 16 17.61 12.94 32.88
CA LEU A 16 17.91 12.23 31.64
C LEU A 16 17.24 10.85 31.66
N THR A 17 15.93 10.81 31.92
CA THR A 17 15.12 9.65 31.56
C THR A 17 15.13 9.57 30.04
N GLY A 18 16.04 8.76 29.50
CA GLY A 18 16.08 8.46 28.08
C GLY A 18 14.69 8.05 27.62
N CYS A 19 14.29 8.52 26.44
CA CYS A 19 13.10 8.01 25.77
C CYS A 19 13.25 6.49 25.69
N VAL A 20 12.54 5.75 26.54
CA VAL A 20 12.19 4.38 26.25
C VAL A 20 11.38 4.48 24.98
N SER A 21 12.05 4.21 23.86
CA SER A 21 11.37 3.92 22.61
C SER A 21 10.58 2.65 22.92
N GLN A 22 9.33 2.83 23.35
CA GLN A 22 8.36 1.77 23.39
C GLN A 22 8.44 1.16 21.99
N ARG A 23 8.99 -0.05 21.87
CA ARG A 23 8.91 -0.81 20.63
C ARG A 23 7.42 -0.97 20.39
N ALA A 24 6.85 -0.03 19.64
CA ALA A 24 5.54 -0.19 19.06
C ALA A 24 5.62 -1.52 18.32
N GLU A 25 4.72 -2.45 18.63
CA GLU A 25 4.58 -3.65 17.83
C GLU A 25 4.60 -3.22 16.35
N PRO A 26 5.40 -3.90 15.50
CA PRO A 26 5.55 -3.49 14.13
C PRO A 26 4.15 -3.43 13.51
N THR A 27 3.67 -2.21 13.24
CA THR A 27 2.36 -2.04 12.61
C THR A 27 2.41 -2.85 11.32
N PRO A 28 1.45 -3.77 11.11
CA PRO A 28 1.49 -4.67 9.96
C PRO A 28 1.55 -3.84 8.68
N LYS A 29 2.69 -3.96 7.99
CA LYS A 29 2.98 -3.19 6.79
C LYS A 29 2.16 -3.76 5.63
N LEU A 30 1.80 -2.87 4.72
CA LEU A 30 1.19 -3.24 3.46
C LEU A 30 2.23 -4.04 2.65
N GLN A 31 1.92 -5.29 2.30
CA GLN A 31 2.83 -6.20 1.61
C GLN A 31 2.21 -6.65 0.29
N HIS A 32 3.03 -7.01 -0.70
CA HIS A 32 2.53 -7.57 -1.95
C HIS A 32 1.79 -8.89 -1.70
N ALA A 33 0.74 -9.12 -2.46
CA ALA A 33 -0.12 -10.28 -2.30
C ALA A 33 -0.58 -10.86 -3.63
N LEU A 34 -1.02 -12.12 -3.58
CA LEU A 34 -1.69 -12.83 -4.66
C LEU A 34 -3.10 -13.22 -4.22
N LEU A 35 -4.05 -13.21 -5.15
CA LEU A 35 -5.39 -13.76 -4.92
C LEU A 35 -5.30 -15.30 -4.85
N LEU A 36 -5.99 -15.89 -3.88
CA LEU A 36 -6.11 -17.34 -3.79
C LEU A 36 -7.05 -17.93 -4.86
N ALA A 37 -8.03 -17.14 -5.31
CA ALA A 37 -8.98 -17.52 -6.34
C ALA A 37 -9.23 -16.34 -7.31
N PRO A 38 -9.47 -16.61 -8.60
CA PRO A 38 -9.74 -15.56 -9.57
C PRO A 38 -11.03 -14.82 -9.24
N ASN A 39 -10.98 -13.48 -9.23
CA ASN A 39 -12.16 -12.63 -9.04
C ASN A 39 -12.03 -11.32 -9.83
N GLN A 40 -11.93 -11.46 -11.16
CA GLN A 40 -11.78 -10.34 -12.10
C GLN A 40 -12.88 -9.28 -11.94
N SER A 41 -14.13 -9.69 -11.67
CA SER A 41 -15.26 -8.78 -11.45
C SER A 41 -15.04 -7.82 -10.28
N ALA A 42 -14.64 -8.34 -9.10
CA ALA A 42 -14.35 -7.52 -7.93
C ALA A 42 -13.16 -6.59 -8.17
N VAL A 43 -12.08 -7.11 -8.80
CA VAL A 43 -10.90 -6.32 -9.16
C VAL A 43 -11.26 -5.19 -10.13
N ASN A 44 -12.06 -5.47 -11.15
CA ASN A 44 -12.51 -4.50 -12.13
C ASN A 44 -13.29 -3.35 -11.46
N LYS A 45 -14.24 -3.69 -10.59
CA LYS A 45 -15.02 -2.70 -9.83
C LYS A 45 -14.14 -1.76 -8.99
N VAL A 46 -13.09 -2.30 -8.37
CA VAL A 46 -12.18 -1.48 -7.56
C VAL A 46 -11.27 -0.60 -8.43
N ILE A 47 -10.68 -1.15 -9.49
CA ILE A 47 -9.80 -0.38 -10.38
C ILE A 47 -10.57 0.72 -11.11
N SER A 48 -11.79 0.45 -11.61
CA SER A 48 -12.67 1.47 -12.20
C SER A 48 -12.99 2.59 -11.22
N THR A 49 -13.18 2.26 -9.93
CA THR A 49 -13.37 3.26 -8.87
C THR A 49 -12.11 4.10 -8.62
N ILE A 50 -10.92 3.52 -8.68
CA ILE A 50 -9.65 4.25 -8.48
C ILE A 50 -9.34 5.16 -9.67
N THR A 51 -9.57 4.67 -10.89
CA THR A 51 -9.23 5.37 -12.14
C THR A 51 -10.32 6.30 -12.64
N ASN A 52 -11.54 6.18 -12.11
CA ASN A 52 -12.75 6.79 -12.67
C ASN A 52 -12.98 6.44 -14.16
N MET A 53 -12.46 5.29 -14.60
CA MET A 53 -12.64 4.79 -15.97
C MET A 53 -13.72 3.71 -16.00
N GLN A 54 -14.49 3.69 -17.08
CA GLN A 54 -15.46 2.64 -17.38
C GLN A 54 -14.87 1.75 -18.50
N ASN A 55 -15.15 0.45 -18.46
CA ASN A 55 -14.71 -0.54 -19.47
C ASN A 55 -13.20 -0.83 -19.51
N ILE A 56 -12.61 -1.17 -18.36
CA ILE A 56 -11.28 -1.75 -18.30
C ILE A 56 -11.34 -3.26 -18.60
N THR A 57 -10.38 -3.77 -19.37
CA THR A 57 -10.21 -5.20 -19.62
C THR A 57 -9.06 -5.74 -18.79
N LEU A 58 -9.35 -6.79 -18.04
CA LEU A 58 -8.41 -7.50 -17.18
C LEU A 58 -8.40 -8.98 -17.56
N ALA A 59 -7.28 -9.66 -17.37
CA ALA A 59 -7.25 -11.12 -17.46
C ALA A 59 -8.14 -11.74 -16.37
N ASP A 60 -8.75 -12.90 -16.67
CA ASP A 60 -9.63 -13.59 -15.71
C ASP A 60 -8.88 -14.01 -14.43
N ASP A 61 -7.58 -14.29 -14.57
CA ASP A 61 -6.67 -14.70 -13.50
C ASP A 61 -5.84 -13.54 -12.93
N VAL A 62 -6.30 -12.29 -13.12
CA VAL A 62 -5.63 -11.08 -12.60
C VAL A 62 -5.28 -11.24 -11.12
N PHE A 63 -4.04 -10.93 -10.77
CA PHE A 63 -3.46 -11.06 -9.43
C PHE A 63 -3.32 -12.48 -8.84
N THR A 64 -3.60 -13.55 -9.58
CA THR A 64 -3.38 -14.91 -9.06
C THR A 64 -1.91 -15.36 -9.14
N LYS A 65 -1.15 -14.79 -10.08
CA LYS A 65 0.26 -15.14 -10.35
C LYS A 65 1.25 -14.00 -10.12
N ASN A 66 0.79 -12.76 -10.25
CA ASN A 66 1.63 -11.56 -10.13
C ASN A 66 0.94 -10.57 -9.20
N SER A 67 1.67 -10.01 -8.24
CA SER A 67 1.13 -8.97 -7.34
C SER A 67 1.01 -7.60 -8.02
N VAL A 68 1.61 -7.43 -9.20
CA VAL A 68 1.57 -6.19 -9.98
C VAL A 68 1.07 -6.49 -11.38
N VAL A 69 0.13 -5.69 -11.87
CA VAL A 69 -0.45 -5.82 -13.21
C VAL A 69 -0.48 -4.46 -13.90
N THR A 70 -0.18 -4.47 -15.20
CA THR A 70 -0.25 -3.30 -16.06
C THR A 70 -1.58 -3.33 -16.80
N LEU A 71 -2.36 -2.25 -16.73
CA LEU A 71 -3.56 -2.10 -17.53
C LEU A 71 -3.17 -1.92 -19.00
N GLY A 72 -3.55 -2.88 -19.84
CA GLY A 72 -3.41 -2.76 -21.29
C GLY A 72 -4.36 -1.69 -21.79
N ASN A 73 -3.83 -0.58 -22.28
CA ASN A 73 -4.62 0.52 -22.82
C ASN A 73 -5.43 0.03 -24.05
N LEU A 74 -6.75 -0.05 -23.93
CA LEU A 74 -7.64 -0.57 -24.99
C LEU A 74 -8.01 0.44 -26.09
N ASN A 75 -7.38 1.62 -26.13
CA ASN A 75 -7.60 2.53 -27.24
C ASN A 75 -6.70 2.17 -28.45
N LYS A 76 -6.94 1.00 -29.04
CA LYS A 76 -6.37 0.61 -30.36
C LYS A 76 -6.88 1.48 -31.52
N ASN A 77 -7.84 2.38 -31.28
CA ASN A 77 -8.47 3.22 -32.30
C ASN A 77 -7.92 4.66 -32.37
N ASN A 78 -6.93 5.05 -31.56
CA ASN A 78 -6.29 6.36 -31.66
C ASN A 78 -4.87 6.24 -32.23
N ILE A 79 -4.82 5.82 -33.48
CA ILE A 79 -3.61 5.86 -34.30
C ILE A 79 -3.33 7.34 -34.63
N ILE A 80 -2.22 7.84 -34.08
CA ILE A 80 -1.50 9.08 -34.42
C ILE A 80 -2.15 10.39 -33.98
N LYS A 81 -1.83 10.84 -32.76
CA LYS A 81 -1.46 12.24 -32.49
C LYS A 81 -0.37 12.29 -31.42
N SER A 82 0.63 13.12 -31.69
CA SER A 82 1.80 13.47 -30.88
C SER A 82 1.49 13.91 -29.44
N HIS A 83 0.98 13.02 -28.60
CA HIS A 83 0.82 13.23 -27.16
C HIS A 83 1.67 12.21 -26.43
N GLN A 84 2.70 12.72 -25.75
CA GLN A 84 3.30 12.23 -24.52
C GLN A 84 2.72 10.86 -24.09
N LEU A 85 3.45 9.78 -24.39
CA LEU A 85 3.11 8.44 -23.91
C LEU A 85 3.06 8.51 -22.38
N ASN A 86 1.87 8.63 -21.81
CA ASN A 86 1.71 8.34 -20.40
C ASN A 86 2.10 6.86 -20.23
N PRO A 87 2.96 6.54 -19.23
CA PRO A 87 3.24 5.15 -18.92
C PRO A 87 1.91 4.42 -18.65
N PRO A 88 1.80 3.14 -19.00
CA PRO A 88 0.56 2.40 -18.79
C PRO A 88 0.29 2.28 -17.28
N ASP A 89 -0.98 2.44 -16.88
CA ASP A 89 -1.36 2.39 -15.47
C ASP A 89 -1.00 1.04 -14.86
N GLN A 90 -0.33 1.06 -13.70
CA GLN A 90 0.03 -0.14 -12.96
C GLN A 90 -0.72 -0.21 -11.64
N PHE A 91 -1.17 -1.41 -11.29
CA PHE A 91 -1.86 -1.69 -10.05
C PHE A 91 -1.18 -2.83 -9.31
N GLU A 92 -1.08 -2.68 -7.99
CA GLU A 92 -0.55 -3.70 -7.09
C GLU A 92 -1.67 -4.24 -6.19
N LEU A 93 -1.72 -5.56 -6.03
CA LEU A 93 -2.48 -6.21 -4.99
C LEU A 93 -1.61 -6.30 -3.74
N MET A 94 -2.18 -5.86 -2.64
CA MET A 94 -1.52 -5.78 -1.36
C MET A 94 -2.35 -6.42 -0.25
N ILE A 95 -1.70 -6.85 0.82
CA ILE A 95 -2.34 -7.40 2.02
C ILE A 95 -1.90 -6.64 3.27
N LYS A 96 -2.86 -6.40 4.16
CA LYS A 96 -2.63 -5.92 5.53
C LYS A 96 -3.75 -6.43 6.42
N ASN A 97 -3.42 -6.97 7.59
CA ASN A 97 -4.40 -7.50 8.55
C ASN A 97 -5.37 -8.53 7.93
N LYS A 98 -4.88 -9.39 7.03
CA LYS A 98 -5.69 -10.35 6.26
C LYS A 98 -6.72 -9.73 5.30
N GLN A 99 -6.69 -8.41 5.13
CA GLN A 99 -7.50 -7.69 4.15
C GLN A 99 -6.67 -7.41 2.90
N CYS A 100 -7.34 -7.50 1.75
CA CYS A 100 -6.74 -7.29 0.45
C CYS A 100 -7.01 -5.85 -0.03
N PHE A 101 -6.03 -5.24 -0.68
CA PHE A 101 -6.10 -3.87 -1.17
C PHE A 101 -5.56 -3.81 -2.58
N ILE A 102 -6.23 -3.05 -3.44
CA ILE A 102 -5.66 -2.66 -4.73
C ILE A 102 -5.13 -1.24 -4.58
N ARG A 103 -3.88 -1.04 -4.99
CA ARG A 103 -3.22 0.26 -4.96
C ARG A 103 -2.74 0.63 -6.36
N HIS A 104 -3.01 1.86 -6.77
CA HIS A 104 -2.45 2.42 -8.00
C HIS A 104 -0.98 2.79 -7.74
N VAL A 105 -0.08 2.36 -8.61
CA VAL A 105 1.38 2.49 -8.41
C VAL A 105 1.82 3.94 -8.41
N ASP A 106 1.26 4.81 -9.26
CA ASP A 106 1.71 6.20 -9.34
C ASP A 106 1.04 7.08 -8.29
N SER A 107 -0.30 7.11 -8.28
CA SER A 107 -1.06 7.98 -7.37
C SER A 107 -1.07 7.52 -5.91
N LYS A 108 -0.66 6.27 -5.64
CA LYS A 108 -0.80 5.57 -4.34
C LYS A 108 -2.25 5.46 -3.83
N ALA A 109 -3.26 5.80 -4.67
CA ALA A 109 -4.67 5.61 -4.34
C ALA A 109 -4.92 4.14 -4.04
N THR A 110 -5.48 3.87 -2.85
CA THR A 110 -5.64 2.52 -2.32
C THR A 110 -7.09 2.28 -1.95
N ARG A 111 -7.63 1.13 -2.32
CA ARG A 111 -8.99 0.70 -1.97
C ARG A 111 -8.98 -0.74 -1.53
N GLU A 112 -9.79 -1.06 -0.53
CA GLU A 112 -10.01 -2.42 -0.08
C GLU A 112 -10.72 -3.23 -1.17
N LEU A 113 -10.22 -4.43 -1.44
CA LEU A 113 -10.85 -5.45 -2.25
C LEU A 113 -11.60 -6.38 -1.31
N LYS A 114 -12.92 -6.20 -1.22
CA LYS A 114 -13.80 -6.95 -0.31
C LYS A 114 -14.16 -8.32 -0.89
N ASP A 115 -14.57 -9.22 -0.01
CA ASP A 115 -15.12 -10.54 -0.36
C ASP A 115 -14.15 -11.41 -1.20
N VAL A 116 -12.85 -11.25 -0.96
CA VAL A 116 -11.79 -12.08 -1.55
C VAL A 116 -10.78 -12.50 -0.50
N GLU A 117 -10.05 -13.57 -0.79
CA GLU A 117 -8.90 -14.01 -0.01
C GLU A 117 -7.62 -13.80 -0.79
N CYS A 118 -6.60 -13.27 -0.12
CA CYS A 118 -5.26 -13.11 -0.66
C CYS A 118 -4.21 -13.55 0.36
N VAL A 119 -3.03 -13.89 -0.16
CA VAL A 119 -1.86 -14.30 0.64
C VAL A 119 -0.66 -13.46 0.26
N ILE A 120 0.28 -13.33 1.18
CA ILE A 120 1.54 -12.62 0.94
C ILE A 120 2.26 -13.31 -0.23
N ASN A 121 2.77 -12.50 -1.16
CA ASN A 121 3.67 -12.96 -2.21
C ASN A 121 5.10 -12.87 -1.67
N GLU A 122 5.70 -14.02 -1.33
CA GLU A 122 7.08 -14.13 -0.81
C GLU A 122 8.14 -13.85 -1.88
#